data_AF-A0A660QHT5-F1
#
_entry.id   AF-A0A660QHT5-F1
#
_cell.length_a   1.000
_cell.length_b   1.000
_cell.length_c   1.000
_cell.angle_alpha   90.00
_cell.angle_beta   90.00
_cell.angle_gamma   90.00
#
_symmetry.space_group_name_H-M   'P 1'
#
loop_
_entity.id
_entity.type
_entity.pdbx_description
1 polymer ?
#
loop_
_entity_poly.entity_id
_entity_poly.type
_entity_poly.pdbx_seq_one_letter_code
_entity_poly.pdbx_strand_id
1 'polypeptide(L)'
;MKFEKRLVLNRYFLKLFEFTEFDELREKLKDAQEGYDSTERSYFVDVLIGLKPEWEDELLRYDSAIREYVEKLRQNRRQPNFNLKYFQYLAVLFAEIFLDRYYNDKERFITELNEFLEKFNDENKTEISPFTEEDLKKLAFWMATGSGKTLIMHINYWQILKYSKNNWDNIILITPNEGLSKQHYEELRLSGIPCKLYDGNIDNLKTEDGEILIVDIYKLTEEKKGEGVTVDISYFDGKNLVFIDEGHKGQKSEEQKWKKLREEIGKNGFLFEYSATFGQVIGKNKDLLEEYAKAIIFDYSYKYFYTDGYGKDFYVYNIREDAYTETQRDLLL
;
A
#
# COMPACT_ATOMS: atom_id res chain seq x y z
N MET A 1 8.83 7.59 -21.17
CA MET A 1 9.17 6.48 -20.26
C MET A 1 7.89 6.04 -19.55
N LYS A 2 7.64 4.73 -19.41
CA LYS A 2 6.46 4.24 -18.68
C LYS A 2 6.61 4.53 -17.18
N PHE A 3 5.51 4.70 -16.45
CA PHE A 3 5.52 5.13 -15.05
C PHE A 3 6.20 4.11 -14.13
N GLU A 4 6.00 2.81 -14.39
CA GLU A 4 6.60 1.69 -13.65
C GLU A 4 8.13 1.77 -13.61
N LYS A 5 8.74 2.35 -14.67
CA LYS A 5 10.19 2.52 -14.77
C LYS A 5 10.72 3.71 -13.95
N ARG A 6 9.85 4.49 -13.30
CA ARG A 6 10.21 5.66 -12.48
C ARG A 6 10.14 5.37 -10.99
N LEU A 7 9.74 4.16 -10.57
CA LEU A 7 9.52 3.83 -9.17
C LEU A 7 10.84 3.63 -8.42
N VAL A 8 11.49 4.73 -8.01
CA VAL A 8 12.81 4.72 -7.37
C VAL A 8 12.80 3.90 -6.09
N LEU A 9 11.80 4.11 -5.22
CA LEU A 9 11.73 3.37 -3.95
C LEU A 9 11.58 1.86 -4.21
N ASN A 10 10.64 1.46 -5.07
CA ASN A 10 10.50 0.05 -5.46
C ASN A 10 11.81 -0.53 -6.01
N ARG A 11 12.50 0.20 -6.89
CA ARG A 11 13.77 -0.23 -7.51
C ARG A 11 14.90 -0.33 -6.50
N TYR A 12 14.96 0.55 -5.52
CA TYR A 12 15.89 0.44 -4.40
C TYR A 12 15.68 -0.87 -3.63
N PHE A 13 14.43 -1.20 -3.29
CA PHE A 13 14.13 -2.44 -2.57
C PHE A 13 14.41 -3.71 -3.39
N LEU A 14 14.19 -3.69 -4.70
CA LEU A 14 14.65 -4.78 -5.58
C LEU A 14 16.18 -4.89 -5.58
N LYS A 15 16.88 -3.75 -5.60
CA LYS A 15 18.33 -3.70 -5.62
C LYS A 15 18.97 -4.23 -4.33
N LEU A 16 18.27 -4.18 -3.20
CA LEU A 16 18.74 -4.84 -1.97
C LEU A 16 19.01 -6.32 -2.20
N PHE A 17 18.22 -6.98 -3.05
CA PHE A 17 18.36 -8.38 -3.47
C PHE A 17 19.06 -8.53 -4.84
N GLU A 18 19.82 -7.52 -5.26
CA GLU A 18 20.59 -7.48 -6.50
C GLU A 18 19.79 -7.48 -7.82
N PHE A 19 18.47 -7.31 -7.75
CA PHE A 19 17.59 -7.27 -8.93
C PHE A 19 17.29 -5.85 -9.41
N THR A 20 17.02 -5.73 -10.71
CA THR A 20 16.62 -4.46 -11.33
C THR A 20 15.14 -4.43 -11.67
N GLU A 21 14.57 -5.58 -12.00
CA GLU A 21 13.19 -5.72 -12.42
C GLU A 21 12.46 -6.71 -11.51
N PHE A 22 11.20 -6.43 -11.18
CA PHE A 22 10.42 -7.29 -10.29
C PHE A 22 10.21 -8.70 -10.87
N ASP A 23 10.14 -8.84 -12.20
CA ASP A 23 10.05 -10.14 -12.87
C ASP A 23 11.21 -11.08 -12.46
N GLU A 24 12.43 -10.55 -12.23
CA GLU A 24 13.59 -11.35 -11.84
C GLU A 24 13.42 -11.97 -10.44
N LEU A 25 12.98 -11.15 -9.47
CA LEU A 25 12.71 -11.60 -8.09
C LEU A 25 11.48 -12.51 -8.05
N ARG A 26 10.42 -12.18 -8.81
CA ARG A 26 9.21 -12.98 -8.94
C ARG A 26 9.51 -14.40 -9.39
N GLU A 27 10.33 -14.60 -10.42
CA GLU A 27 10.67 -15.93 -10.93
C GLU A 27 11.40 -16.81 -9.90
N LYS A 28 12.04 -16.22 -8.88
CA LYS A 28 12.67 -16.98 -7.78
C LYS A 28 11.65 -17.50 -6.76
N LEU A 29 10.52 -16.82 -6.60
CA LEU A 29 9.60 -17.00 -5.48
C LEU A 29 8.22 -17.51 -5.88
N LYS A 30 7.80 -17.34 -7.14
CA LYS A 30 6.44 -17.68 -7.60
C LYS A 30 6.08 -19.16 -7.41
N ASP A 31 7.07 -20.04 -7.54
CA ASP A 31 6.92 -21.49 -7.42
C ASP A 31 7.38 -22.03 -6.07
N ALA A 32 7.85 -21.14 -5.18
CA ALA A 32 8.25 -21.52 -3.82
C ALA A 32 7.01 -21.87 -2.98
N GLN A 33 7.17 -22.84 -2.08
CA GLN A 33 6.10 -23.31 -1.24
C GLN A 33 5.60 -22.20 -0.30
N GLU A 34 4.28 -22.12 -0.10
CA GLU A 34 3.70 -21.22 0.89
C GLU A 34 3.78 -21.81 2.30
N GLY A 35 3.96 -20.96 3.29
CA GLY A 35 3.99 -21.33 4.70
C GLY A 35 5.40 -21.54 5.24
N TYR A 36 5.52 -22.41 6.23
CA TYR A 36 6.69 -22.51 7.09
C TYR A 36 7.22 -23.95 7.16
N ASP A 37 8.52 -24.08 7.38
CA ASP A 37 9.18 -25.35 7.62
C ASP A 37 9.05 -25.81 9.08
N SER A 38 9.72 -26.91 9.45
CA SER A 38 9.69 -27.43 10.83
C SER A 38 10.44 -26.55 11.84
N THR A 39 11.21 -25.56 11.38
CA THR A 39 11.94 -24.61 12.22
C THR A 39 11.24 -23.25 12.32
N GLU A 40 10.00 -23.17 11.86
CA GLU A 40 9.17 -21.95 11.82
C GLU A 40 9.71 -20.86 10.87
N ARG A 41 10.58 -21.22 9.91
CA ARG A 41 11.06 -20.33 8.85
C ARG A 41 10.15 -20.41 7.65
N SER A 42 9.83 -19.27 7.02
CA SER A 42 9.07 -19.34 5.77
C SER A 42 9.93 -19.92 4.66
N TYR A 43 9.34 -20.73 3.77
CA TYR A 43 10.09 -21.21 2.61
C TYR A 43 10.54 -20.05 1.69
N PHE A 44 9.92 -18.87 1.81
CA PHE A 44 10.35 -17.67 1.10
C PHE A 44 11.64 -17.08 1.69
N VAL A 45 11.83 -17.09 3.02
CA VAL A 45 13.06 -16.55 3.62
C VAL A 45 14.27 -17.37 3.22
N ASP A 46 14.15 -18.69 3.11
CA ASP A 46 15.27 -19.55 2.68
C ASP A 46 15.73 -19.22 1.25
N VAL A 47 14.78 -18.95 0.34
CA VAL A 47 15.11 -18.48 -1.02
C VAL A 47 15.82 -17.13 -0.97
N LEU A 48 15.35 -16.20 -0.15
CA LEU A 48 15.94 -14.86 -0.02
C LEU A 48 17.33 -14.88 0.61
N ILE A 49 17.57 -15.73 1.60
CA ILE A 49 18.91 -15.96 2.19
C ILE A 49 19.85 -16.52 1.14
N GLY A 50 19.39 -17.47 0.31
CA GLY A 50 20.17 -17.99 -0.80
C GLY A 50 20.54 -16.92 -1.85
N LEU A 51 19.71 -15.90 -2.02
CA LEU A 51 19.96 -14.75 -2.90
C LEU A 51 20.86 -13.68 -2.25
N LYS A 52 20.81 -13.56 -0.92
CA LYS A 52 21.53 -12.55 -0.15
C LYS A 52 22.06 -13.12 1.19
N PRO A 53 23.10 -13.95 1.18
CA PRO A 53 23.57 -14.65 2.37
C PRO A 53 24.06 -13.70 3.47
N GLU A 54 24.57 -12.53 3.11
CA GLU A 54 25.07 -11.53 4.06
C GLU A 54 23.96 -10.86 4.89
N TRP A 55 22.68 -11.12 4.59
CA TRP A 55 21.50 -10.64 5.33
C TRP A 55 20.76 -11.76 6.08
N GLU A 56 21.40 -12.91 6.31
CA GLU A 56 20.74 -14.05 6.95
C GLU A 56 20.08 -13.67 8.28
N ASP A 57 20.81 -13.02 9.19
CA ASP A 57 20.30 -12.64 10.51
C ASP A 57 19.14 -11.62 10.42
N GLU A 58 19.26 -10.61 9.56
CA GLU A 58 18.20 -9.63 9.33
C GLU A 58 16.95 -10.27 8.73
N LEU A 59 17.12 -11.10 7.71
CA LEU A 59 16.02 -11.76 7.01
C LEU A 59 15.27 -12.73 7.95
N LEU A 60 15.98 -13.49 8.77
CA LEU A 60 15.37 -14.36 9.78
C LEU A 60 14.59 -13.56 10.83
N ARG A 61 15.13 -12.41 11.27
CA ARG A 61 14.41 -11.52 12.19
C ARG A 61 13.13 -10.97 11.57
N TYR A 62 13.17 -10.53 10.32
CA TYR A 62 11.99 -10.03 9.62
C TYR A 62 10.98 -11.15 9.35
N ASP A 63 11.43 -12.33 8.93
CA ASP A 63 10.56 -13.50 8.71
C ASP A 63 9.82 -13.91 9.98
N SER A 64 10.52 -13.95 11.12
CA SER A 64 9.88 -14.23 12.42
C SER A 64 8.78 -13.20 12.74
N ALA A 65 9.02 -11.91 12.49
CA ALA A 65 8.00 -10.88 12.69
C ALA A 65 6.80 -11.07 11.74
N ILE A 66 7.06 -11.38 10.47
CA ILE A 66 6.01 -11.65 9.48
C ILE A 66 5.17 -12.85 9.92
N ARG A 67 5.81 -13.91 10.43
CA ARG A 67 5.12 -15.08 10.97
C ARG A 67 4.18 -14.73 12.11
N GLU A 68 4.61 -13.90 13.06
CA GLU A 68 3.75 -13.44 14.17
C GLU A 68 2.49 -12.74 13.64
N TYR A 69 2.61 -11.88 12.63
CA TYR A 69 1.45 -11.23 12.00
C TYR A 69 0.53 -12.23 11.31
N VAL A 70 1.09 -13.21 10.59
CA VAL A 70 0.32 -14.28 9.91
C VAL A 70 -0.41 -15.16 10.93
N GLU A 71 0.25 -15.52 12.03
CA GLU A 71 -0.38 -16.28 13.12
C GLU A 71 -1.52 -15.51 13.76
N LYS A 72 -1.35 -14.21 14.00
CA LYS A 72 -2.42 -13.34 14.49
C LYS A 72 -3.63 -13.32 13.55
N LEU A 73 -3.40 -13.22 12.23
CA LEU A 73 -4.47 -13.34 11.24
C LEU A 73 -5.16 -14.72 11.29
N ARG A 74 -4.39 -15.82 11.31
CA ARG A 74 -4.94 -17.18 11.37
C ARG A 74 -5.86 -17.37 12.58
N GLN A 75 -5.40 -16.93 13.75
CA GLN A 75 -6.11 -17.06 15.02
C GLN A 75 -7.41 -16.23 15.01
N ASN A 76 -7.31 -14.93 14.71
CA ASN A 76 -8.47 -14.02 14.75
C ASN A 76 -9.53 -14.38 13.71
N ARG A 77 -9.09 -14.75 12.49
CA ARG A 77 -9.99 -15.09 11.37
C ARG A 77 -10.45 -16.55 11.40
N ARG A 78 -9.93 -17.37 12.32
CA ARG A 78 -10.16 -18.82 12.39
C ARG A 78 -9.81 -19.57 11.09
N GLN A 79 -8.70 -19.17 10.48
CA GLN A 79 -8.20 -19.74 9.23
C GLN A 79 -6.82 -20.39 9.46
N PRO A 80 -6.75 -21.59 10.06
CA PRO A 80 -5.48 -22.19 10.49
C PRO A 80 -4.51 -22.48 9.32
N ASN A 81 -5.04 -22.66 8.11
CA ASN A 81 -4.26 -22.97 6.91
C ASN A 81 -3.91 -21.74 6.07
N PHE A 82 -4.22 -20.52 6.55
CA PHE A 82 -3.91 -19.30 5.82
C PHE A 82 -2.39 -19.10 5.74
N ASN A 83 -1.90 -18.77 4.55
CA ASN A 83 -0.51 -18.36 4.29
C ASN A 83 -0.51 -17.17 3.35
N LEU A 84 0.53 -16.34 3.46
CA LEU A 84 0.77 -15.29 2.48
C LEU A 84 1.24 -15.92 1.17
N LYS A 85 0.73 -15.41 0.05
CA LYS A 85 1.35 -15.61 -1.26
C LYS A 85 2.71 -14.91 -1.30
N TYR A 86 3.61 -15.35 -2.19
CA TYR A 86 4.95 -14.78 -2.28
C TYR A 86 4.95 -13.25 -2.45
N PHE A 87 4.05 -12.70 -3.28
CA PHE A 87 3.95 -11.25 -3.50
C PHE A 87 3.37 -10.51 -2.28
N GLN A 88 2.54 -11.18 -1.47
CA GLN A 88 2.06 -10.62 -0.20
C GLN A 88 3.19 -10.62 0.84
N TYR A 89 3.96 -11.72 0.91
CA TYR A 89 5.14 -11.82 1.76
C TYR A 89 6.17 -10.74 1.41
N LEU A 90 6.48 -10.54 0.12
CA LEU A 90 7.41 -9.49 -0.32
C LEU A 90 6.89 -8.08 0.00
N ALA A 91 5.60 -7.79 -0.20
CA ALA A 91 5.01 -6.51 0.16
C ALA A 91 5.18 -6.21 1.66
N VAL A 92 4.92 -7.20 2.52
CA VAL A 92 5.10 -7.08 3.97
C VAL A 92 6.58 -6.96 4.34
N LEU A 93 7.46 -7.78 3.75
CA LEU A 93 8.90 -7.75 4.00
C LEU A 93 9.51 -6.39 3.65
N PHE A 94 9.14 -5.82 2.50
CA PHE A 94 9.64 -4.52 2.10
C PHE A 94 9.17 -3.44 3.09
N ALA A 95 7.92 -3.50 3.55
CA ALA A 95 7.42 -2.61 4.58
C ALA A 95 8.14 -2.80 5.93
N GLU A 96 8.47 -4.04 6.32
CA GLU A 96 9.20 -4.34 7.56
C GLU A 96 10.60 -3.73 7.53
N ILE A 97 11.34 -3.95 6.43
CA ILE A 97 12.67 -3.37 6.20
C ILE A 97 12.60 -1.84 6.19
N PHE A 98 11.60 -1.26 5.50
CA PHE A 98 11.43 0.19 5.42
C PHE A 98 11.20 0.79 6.81
N LEU A 99 10.26 0.24 7.58
CA LEU A 99 9.89 0.78 8.89
C LEU A 99 11.02 0.60 9.90
N ASP A 100 11.74 -0.53 9.85
CA ASP A 100 12.93 -0.73 10.69
C ASP A 100 13.98 0.36 10.43
N ARG A 101 14.32 0.61 9.16
CA ARG A 101 15.30 1.63 8.78
C ARG A 101 14.79 3.04 9.09
N TYR A 102 13.54 3.34 8.80
CA TYR A 102 12.94 4.65 9.06
C TYR A 102 12.93 5.02 10.54
N TYR A 103 12.66 4.07 11.43
CA TYR A 103 12.60 4.33 12.88
C TYR A 103 13.92 4.12 13.62
N ASN A 104 14.81 3.26 13.14
CA ASN A 104 16.05 2.92 13.85
C ASN A 104 17.33 3.48 13.22
N ASP A 105 17.34 3.83 11.92
CA ASP A 105 18.54 4.32 11.22
C ASP A 105 18.20 5.29 10.07
N LYS A 106 17.36 6.29 10.37
CA LYS A 106 16.72 7.16 9.35
C LYS A 106 17.72 7.96 8.51
N GLU A 107 18.73 8.56 9.16
CA GLU A 107 19.70 9.43 8.49
C GLU A 107 20.49 8.63 7.45
N ARG A 108 21.01 7.46 7.84
CA ARG A 108 21.69 6.55 6.94
C ARG A 108 20.76 6.07 5.83
N PHE A 109 19.52 5.75 6.14
CA PHE A 109 18.55 5.30 5.14
C PHE A 109 18.31 6.36 4.05
N ILE A 110 18.17 7.64 4.43
CA ILE A 110 18.04 8.75 3.48
C ILE A 110 19.31 8.90 2.63
N THR A 111 20.50 8.79 3.24
CA THR A 111 21.77 8.81 2.48
C THR A 111 21.82 7.69 1.45
N GLU A 112 21.54 6.45 1.85
CA GLU A 112 21.56 5.28 0.95
C GLU A 112 20.52 5.42 -0.19
N LEU A 113 19.32 5.94 0.09
CA LEU A 113 18.31 6.22 -0.92
C LEU A 113 18.77 7.28 -1.93
N ASN A 114 19.43 8.35 -1.45
CA ASN A 114 19.90 9.42 -2.31
C ASN A 114 21.11 9.00 -3.17
N GLU A 115 22.04 8.21 -2.62
CA GLU A 115 23.13 7.61 -3.40
C GLU A 115 22.61 6.67 -4.50
N PHE A 116 21.55 5.92 -4.21
CA PHE A 116 20.87 5.10 -5.22
C PHE A 116 20.14 5.97 -6.26
N LEU A 117 19.44 7.01 -5.82
CA LEU A 117 18.70 7.92 -6.68
C LEU A 117 19.61 8.63 -7.69
N GLU A 118 20.79 9.08 -7.29
CA GLU A 118 21.74 9.72 -8.22
C GLU A 118 22.07 8.80 -9.40
N LYS A 119 22.43 7.54 -9.10
CA LYS A 119 22.71 6.52 -10.12
C LYS A 119 21.46 6.22 -10.96
N PHE A 120 20.31 6.10 -10.31
CA PHE A 120 19.04 5.85 -10.99
C PHE A 120 18.70 6.96 -11.98
N ASN A 121 18.86 8.23 -11.59
CA ASN A 121 18.62 9.40 -12.44
C ASN A 121 19.57 9.42 -13.65
N ASP A 122 20.86 9.12 -13.43
CA ASP A 122 21.87 9.07 -14.49
C ASP A 122 21.59 7.96 -15.51
N GLU A 123 21.23 6.76 -15.05
CA GLU A 123 20.94 5.60 -15.90
C GLU A 123 19.63 5.77 -16.68
N ASN A 124 18.58 6.26 -16.03
CA ASN A 124 17.23 6.35 -16.60
C ASN A 124 16.92 7.70 -17.25
N LYS A 125 17.86 8.65 -17.20
CA LYS A 125 17.68 10.03 -17.68
C LYS A 125 16.44 10.67 -17.07
N THR A 126 16.32 10.57 -15.75
CA THR A 126 15.27 11.22 -14.95
C THR A 126 15.84 12.35 -14.10
N GLU A 127 14.96 13.24 -13.65
CA GLU A 127 15.30 14.41 -12.84
C GLU A 127 14.47 14.38 -11.55
N ILE A 128 14.44 13.23 -10.87
CA ILE A 128 13.69 13.08 -9.61
C ILE A 128 14.50 13.73 -8.48
N SER A 129 13.86 14.57 -7.67
CA SER A 129 14.53 15.27 -6.56
C SER A 129 15.01 14.29 -5.47
N PRO A 130 16.06 14.66 -4.72
CA PRO A 130 16.50 13.93 -3.54
C PRO A 130 15.36 13.60 -2.57
N PHE A 131 15.44 12.42 -1.95
CA PHE A 131 14.62 12.02 -0.82
C PHE A 131 14.88 12.94 0.37
N THR A 132 13.78 13.39 0.97
CA THR A 132 13.71 14.14 2.22
C THR A 132 13.03 13.31 3.31
N GLU A 133 13.06 13.77 4.56
CA GLU A 133 12.31 13.12 5.64
C GLU A 133 10.80 13.07 5.38
N GLU A 134 10.25 14.09 4.72
CA GLU A 134 8.83 14.16 4.37
C GLU A 134 8.43 13.08 3.37
N ASP A 135 9.32 12.77 2.41
CA ASP A 135 9.06 11.71 1.42
C ASP A 135 8.94 10.32 2.08
N LEU A 136 9.59 10.11 3.22
CA LEU A 136 9.54 8.84 3.95
C LEU A 136 8.32 8.69 4.88
N LYS A 137 7.48 9.72 5.01
CA LYS A 137 6.22 9.64 5.77
C LYS A 137 5.06 9.04 4.98
N LYS A 138 5.31 8.54 3.77
CA LYS A 138 4.29 7.93 2.90
C LYS A 138 4.80 6.63 2.28
N LEU A 139 4.01 5.57 2.38
CA LEU A 139 4.21 4.32 1.65
C LEU A 139 2.99 3.97 0.82
N ALA A 140 3.22 3.60 -0.44
CA ALA A 140 2.17 3.20 -1.36
C ALA A 140 2.38 1.78 -1.90
N PHE A 141 1.28 1.02 -1.99
CA PHE A 141 1.22 -0.34 -2.51
C PHE A 141 0.37 -0.36 -3.78
N TRP A 142 1.04 -0.47 -4.93
CA TRP A 142 0.38 -0.61 -6.21
C TRP A 142 0.11 -2.09 -6.49
N MET A 143 -1.07 -2.58 -6.10
CA MET A 143 -1.40 -3.99 -6.23
C MET A 143 -2.79 -4.22 -6.84
N ALA A 144 -2.91 -5.24 -7.68
CA ALA A 144 -4.15 -5.59 -8.37
C ALA A 144 -5.35 -5.80 -7.41
N THR A 145 -6.57 -5.56 -7.89
CA THR A 145 -7.78 -5.91 -7.13
C THR A 145 -7.84 -7.43 -6.94
N GLY A 146 -8.12 -7.88 -5.70
CA GLY A 146 -8.11 -9.29 -5.35
C GLY A 146 -6.74 -9.85 -4.93
N SER A 147 -5.65 -9.06 -5.00
CA SER A 147 -4.32 -9.46 -4.51
C SER A 147 -4.21 -9.48 -2.98
N GLY A 148 -5.24 -9.07 -2.24
CA GLY A 148 -5.25 -9.11 -0.77
C GLY A 148 -4.69 -7.86 -0.08
N LYS A 149 -4.77 -6.68 -0.72
CA LYS A 149 -4.36 -5.38 -0.14
C LYS A 149 -4.90 -5.14 1.28
N THR A 150 -6.14 -5.54 1.57
CA THR A 150 -6.75 -5.43 2.91
C THR A 150 -5.95 -6.18 3.97
N LEU A 151 -5.46 -7.39 3.67
CA LEU A 151 -4.63 -8.15 4.62
C LEU A 151 -3.27 -7.49 4.81
N ILE A 152 -2.68 -6.94 3.74
CA ILE A 152 -1.43 -6.17 3.82
C ILE A 152 -1.61 -4.94 4.70
N MET A 153 -2.72 -4.21 4.55
CA MET A 153 -3.07 -3.06 5.39
C MET A 153 -3.14 -3.42 6.88
N HIS A 154 -3.79 -4.53 7.22
CA HIS A 154 -3.89 -5.01 8.60
C HIS A 154 -2.53 -5.38 9.18
N ILE A 155 -1.66 -5.99 8.37
CA ILE A 155 -0.29 -6.28 8.77
C ILE A 155 0.50 -4.97 8.94
N ASN A 156 0.41 -4.03 8.00
CA ASN A 156 1.09 -2.73 8.09
C ASN A 156 0.70 -1.95 9.35
N TYR A 157 -0.56 -2.05 9.79
CA TYR A 157 -1.00 -1.53 11.08
C TYR A 157 -0.18 -2.10 12.25
N TRP A 158 0.03 -3.42 12.31
CA TRP A 158 0.89 -4.00 13.36
C TRP A 158 2.37 -3.65 13.17
N GLN A 159 2.87 -3.60 11.94
CA GLN A 159 4.26 -3.24 11.65
C GLN A 159 4.57 -1.83 12.14
N ILE A 160 3.74 -0.84 11.78
CA ILE A 160 4.02 0.54 12.19
C ILE A 160 3.87 0.73 13.70
N LEU A 161 2.94 0.03 14.35
CA LEU A 161 2.84 0.07 15.81
C LEU A 161 4.06 -0.54 16.50
N LYS A 162 4.62 -1.64 15.96
CA LYS A 162 5.86 -2.25 16.47
C LYS A 162 7.04 -1.28 16.42
N TYR A 163 7.20 -0.54 15.33
CA TYR A 163 8.37 0.33 15.13
C TYR A 163 8.22 1.73 15.71
N SER A 164 7.04 2.33 15.58
CA SER A 164 6.86 3.75 15.89
C SER A 164 7.05 4.08 17.37
N LYS A 165 6.83 3.12 18.29
CA LYS A 165 6.98 3.24 19.76
C LYS A 165 6.32 4.48 20.39
N ASN A 166 5.51 5.20 19.60
CA ASN A 166 4.88 6.47 19.93
C ASN A 166 3.37 6.28 19.86
N ASN A 167 2.63 7.02 20.67
CA ASN A 167 1.18 7.06 20.59
C ASN A 167 0.78 7.91 19.38
N TRP A 168 -0.12 7.38 18.56
CA TRP A 168 -0.77 8.12 17.48
C TRP A 168 -1.95 8.87 18.07
N ASP A 169 -2.10 10.16 17.75
CA ASP A 169 -3.24 10.95 18.23
C ASP A 169 -4.54 10.44 17.60
N ASN A 170 -4.48 10.07 16.32
CA ASN A 170 -5.57 9.43 15.59
C ASN A 170 -5.04 8.33 14.68
N ILE A 171 -5.79 7.24 14.55
CA ILE A 171 -5.59 6.22 13.52
C ILE A 171 -6.84 6.21 12.63
N ILE A 172 -6.67 6.50 11.34
CA ILE A 172 -7.79 6.79 10.44
C ILE A 172 -7.68 5.91 9.21
N LEU A 173 -8.77 5.25 8.83
CA LEU A 173 -8.91 4.58 7.53
C LEU A 173 -9.90 5.37 6.67
N ILE A 174 -9.37 5.98 5.62
CA ILE A 174 -10.15 6.74 4.63
C ILE A 174 -10.54 5.80 3.49
N THR A 175 -11.84 5.70 3.25
CA THR A 175 -12.44 4.83 2.23
C THR A 175 -13.21 5.67 1.22
N PRO A 176 -13.45 5.16 -0.01
CA PRO A 176 -14.04 5.99 -1.07
C PRO A 176 -15.58 6.01 -1.06
N ASN A 177 -16.24 5.25 -0.19
CA ASN A 177 -17.67 5.34 0.09
C ASN A 177 -18.05 4.52 1.35
N GLU A 178 -19.24 4.79 1.90
CA GLU A 178 -19.80 4.08 3.06
C GLU A 178 -19.88 2.55 2.92
N GLY A 179 -20.14 2.05 1.70
CA GLY A 179 -20.22 0.61 1.44
C GLY A 179 -18.88 -0.07 1.71
N LEU A 180 -17.79 0.53 1.22
CA LEU A 180 -16.43 0.09 1.49
C LEU A 180 -16.03 0.33 2.95
N SER A 181 -16.48 1.42 3.58
CA SER A 181 -16.27 1.63 5.02
C SER A 181 -16.80 0.44 5.84
N LYS A 182 -18.03 -0.01 5.56
CA LYS A 182 -18.64 -1.17 6.23
C LYS A 182 -17.89 -2.47 5.97
N GLN A 183 -17.41 -2.68 4.74
CA GLN A 183 -16.62 -3.86 4.41
C GLN A 183 -15.30 -3.89 5.20
N HIS A 184 -14.58 -2.76 5.26
CA HIS A 184 -13.35 -2.66 6.04
C HIS A 184 -13.59 -2.84 7.54
N TYR A 185 -14.70 -2.32 8.08
CA TYR A 185 -15.08 -2.54 9.47
C TYR A 185 -15.21 -4.03 9.81
N GLU A 186 -15.95 -4.79 9.00
CA GLU A 186 -16.08 -6.24 9.22
C GLU A 186 -14.72 -6.96 9.06
N GLU A 187 -13.92 -6.59 8.07
CA GLU A 187 -12.60 -7.18 7.82
C GLU A 187 -11.58 -6.91 8.94
N LEU A 188 -11.57 -5.69 9.50
CA LEU A 188 -10.75 -5.32 10.64
C LEU A 188 -11.16 -6.11 11.89
N ARG A 189 -12.47 -6.24 12.14
CA ARG A 189 -13.00 -7.07 13.23
C ARG A 189 -12.62 -8.53 13.10
N LEU A 190 -12.71 -9.10 11.90
CA LEU A 190 -12.23 -10.47 11.62
C LEU A 190 -10.74 -10.62 11.94
N SER A 191 -9.96 -9.56 11.72
CA SER A 191 -8.52 -9.55 11.98
C SER A 191 -8.18 -9.20 13.43
N GLY A 192 -9.17 -8.97 14.29
CA GLY A 192 -9.00 -8.60 15.69
C GLY A 192 -8.35 -7.23 15.88
N ILE A 193 -8.52 -6.32 14.92
CA ILE A 193 -8.04 -4.94 15.01
C ILE A 193 -9.17 -4.06 15.58
N PRO A 194 -8.95 -3.31 16.66
CA PRO A 194 -9.95 -2.39 17.20
C PRO A 194 -10.29 -1.33 16.16
N CYS A 195 -11.58 -1.15 15.89
CA CYS A 195 -12.03 -0.20 14.88
C CYS A 195 -13.45 0.30 15.16
N LYS A 196 -13.72 1.51 14.67
CA LYS A 196 -14.99 2.21 14.79
C LYS A 196 -15.41 2.79 13.44
N LEU A 197 -16.69 2.67 13.10
CA LEU A 197 -17.27 3.37 11.96
C LEU A 197 -17.71 4.77 12.38
N TYR A 198 -17.36 5.78 11.59
CA TYR A 198 -17.94 7.10 11.77
C TYR A 198 -19.44 7.09 11.42
N ASP A 199 -20.27 7.38 12.42
CA ASP A 199 -21.74 7.30 12.38
C ASP A 199 -22.42 8.61 11.97
N GLY A 200 -21.65 9.68 11.71
CA GLY A 200 -22.17 11.01 11.41
C GLY A 200 -22.31 11.92 12.63
N ASN A 201 -21.99 11.43 13.84
CA ASN A 201 -21.94 12.23 15.05
C ASN A 201 -20.50 12.58 15.42
N ILE A 202 -20.20 13.88 15.42
CA ILE A 202 -18.87 14.42 15.75
C ILE A 202 -18.46 14.08 17.20
N ASP A 203 -19.42 14.03 18.13
CA ASP A 203 -19.14 13.69 19.52
C ASP A 203 -18.60 12.24 19.67
N ASN A 204 -18.86 11.41 18.67
CA ASN A 204 -18.41 10.02 18.60
C ASN A 204 -17.10 9.86 17.80
N LEU A 205 -16.40 10.92 17.41
CA LEU A 205 -15.13 10.79 16.67
C LEU A 205 -13.97 10.29 17.51
N LYS A 206 -14.00 10.53 18.82
CA LYS A 206 -12.94 10.08 19.72
C LYS A 206 -12.84 8.55 19.72
N THR A 207 -11.65 8.06 19.43
CA THR A 207 -11.28 6.64 19.45
C THR A 207 -10.51 6.29 20.71
N GLU A 208 -10.51 5.00 21.06
CA GLU A 208 -9.60 4.45 22.06
C GLU A 208 -8.16 4.33 21.50
N ASP A 209 -7.19 4.07 22.37
CA ASP A 209 -5.80 3.87 21.95
C ASP A 209 -5.68 2.66 21.00
N GLY A 210 -5.04 2.87 19.86
CA GLY A 210 -4.91 1.87 18.80
C GLY A 210 -6.19 1.60 17.99
N GLU A 211 -7.33 2.22 18.28
CA GLU A 211 -8.58 2.02 17.54
C GLU A 211 -8.62 2.82 16.23
N ILE A 212 -8.93 2.14 15.12
CA ILE A 212 -9.03 2.76 13.79
C ILE A 212 -10.41 3.39 13.58
N LEU A 213 -10.45 4.70 13.35
CA LEU A 213 -11.64 5.40 12.85
C LEU A 213 -11.77 5.22 11.34
N ILE A 214 -12.84 4.57 10.89
CA ILE A 214 -13.13 4.36 9.48
C ILE A 214 -14.09 5.44 9.01
N VAL A 215 -13.66 6.22 8.02
CA VAL A 215 -14.41 7.36 7.48
C VAL A 215 -14.42 7.32 5.96
N ASP A 216 -15.56 7.70 5.40
CA ASP A 216 -15.73 7.93 3.97
C ASP A 216 -15.15 9.31 3.60
N ILE A 217 -14.36 9.38 2.53
CA ILE A 217 -13.79 10.63 1.99
C ILE A 217 -14.84 11.73 1.77
N TYR A 218 -16.08 11.39 1.39
CA TYR A 218 -17.15 12.36 1.18
C TYR A 218 -17.66 13.00 2.49
N LYS A 219 -17.32 12.43 3.64
CA LYS A 219 -17.64 13.00 4.96
C LYS A 219 -16.55 13.95 5.44
N LEU A 220 -15.43 14.09 4.74
CA LEU A 220 -14.33 14.98 5.11
C LEU A 220 -14.41 16.32 4.35
N THR A 221 -14.20 17.43 5.04
CA THR A 221 -14.22 18.79 4.46
C THR A 221 -13.16 19.69 5.11
N GLU A 222 -12.69 20.70 4.38
CA GLU A 222 -11.78 21.74 4.92
C GLU A 222 -12.49 22.77 5.80
N GLU A 223 -13.79 22.97 5.55
CA GLU A 223 -14.61 23.92 6.30
C GLU A 223 -16.01 23.32 6.40
N LYS A 224 -16.52 23.14 7.62
CA LYS A 224 -17.91 22.72 7.82
C LYS A 224 -18.86 23.90 7.62
N LYS A 225 -19.72 23.80 6.60
CA LYS A 225 -20.79 24.77 6.33
C LYS A 225 -22.15 24.14 6.66
N GLY A 226 -22.78 24.60 7.73
CA GLY A 226 -24.12 24.18 8.14
C GLY A 226 -24.18 22.87 8.93
N GLU A 227 -25.40 22.35 9.09
CA GLU A 227 -25.68 21.09 9.77
C GLU A 227 -25.52 19.90 8.81
N GLY A 228 -24.98 18.79 9.29
CA GLY A 228 -24.77 17.59 8.48
C GLY A 228 -23.72 16.65 9.06
N VAL A 229 -23.58 15.50 8.41
CA VAL A 229 -22.68 14.41 8.82
C VAL A 229 -21.21 14.66 8.48
N THR A 230 -20.86 15.79 7.87
CA THR A 230 -19.47 16.11 7.52
C THR A 230 -18.63 16.49 8.74
N VAL A 231 -17.34 16.17 8.65
CA VAL A 231 -16.30 16.40 9.65
C VAL A 231 -15.25 17.32 9.04
N ASP A 232 -14.92 18.37 9.78
CA ASP A 232 -13.82 19.26 9.44
C ASP A 232 -12.50 18.55 9.71
N ILE A 233 -11.54 18.58 8.79
CA ILE A 233 -10.26 17.89 8.95
C ILE A 233 -9.45 18.39 10.16
N SER A 234 -9.71 19.60 10.66
CA SER A 234 -9.11 20.12 11.90
C SER A 234 -9.43 19.28 13.15
N TYR A 235 -10.50 18.44 13.12
CA TYR A 235 -10.74 17.45 14.18
C TYR A 235 -9.62 16.42 14.30
N PHE A 236 -8.88 16.22 13.22
CA PHE A 236 -7.75 15.31 13.17
C PHE A 236 -6.42 16.09 13.32
N ASP A 237 -6.39 17.24 13.96
CA ASP A 237 -5.11 17.88 14.28
C ASP A 237 -4.29 17.00 15.24
N GLY A 238 -3.03 16.71 14.86
CA GLY A 238 -2.15 15.85 15.64
C GLY A 238 -1.26 14.97 14.76
N LYS A 239 -0.55 14.04 15.39
CA LYS A 239 0.25 13.01 14.75
C LYS A 239 -0.64 11.82 14.37
N ASN A 240 -1.03 11.76 13.10
CA ASN A 240 -1.99 10.76 12.63
C ASN A 240 -1.35 9.61 11.86
N LEU A 241 -1.88 8.42 12.06
CA LEU A 241 -1.64 7.29 11.18
C LEU A 241 -2.82 7.16 10.21
N VAL A 242 -2.58 7.33 8.92
CA VAL A 242 -3.64 7.38 7.90
C VAL A 242 -3.49 6.23 6.91
N PHE A 243 -4.48 5.37 6.83
CA PHE A 243 -4.64 4.35 5.80
C PHE A 243 -5.63 4.84 4.75
N ILE A 244 -5.32 4.63 3.48
CA ILE A 244 -6.14 5.07 2.36
C ILE A 244 -6.40 3.89 1.45
N ASP A 245 -7.67 3.52 1.31
CA ASP A 245 -8.13 2.55 0.32
C ASP A 245 -8.62 3.24 -0.96
N GLU A 246 -8.11 2.79 -2.10
CA GLU A 246 -8.42 3.33 -3.43
C GLU A 246 -8.28 4.86 -3.50
N GLY A 247 -7.09 5.34 -3.14
CA GLY A 247 -6.77 6.77 -3.06
C GLY A 247 -6.92 7.59 -4.34
N HIS A 248 -7.40 6.99 -5.43
CA HIS A 248 -7.49 7.61 -6.75
C HIS A 248 -8.87 7.48 -7.42
N LYS A 249 -9.95 7.34 -6.63
CA LYS A 249 -11.28 7.07 -7.17
C LYS A 249 -12.13 8.33 -7.36
N GLY A 250 -11.81 9.23 -8.31
CA GLY A 250 -12.62 10.43 -8.55
C GLY A 250 -12.44 11.05 -9.94
N GLN A 251 -13.29 12.02 -10.30
CA GLN A 251 -12.99 12.89 -11.45
C GLN A 251 -11.72 13.71 -11.13
N LYS A 252 -10.95 14.13 -12.16
CA LYS A 252 -9.64 14.80 -11.96
C LYS A 252 -9.67 15.95 -10.94
N SER A 253 -10.76 16.72 -10.87
CA SER A 253 -10.93 17.82 -9.91
C SER A 253 -11.25 17.36 -8.48
N GLU A 254 -12.05 16.31 -8.32
CA GLU A 254 -12.35 15.70 -7.02
C GLU A 254 -11.13 15.01 -6.45
N GLU A 255 -10.34 14.34 -7.29
CA GLU A 255 -9.13 13.65 -6.87
C GLU A 255 -8.10 14.60 -6.25
N GLN A 256 -7.89 15.78 -6.85
CA GLN A 256 -7.02 16.81 -6.29
C GLN A 256 -7.50 17.28 -4.91
N LYS A 257 -8.81 17.50 -4.75
CA LYS A 257 -9.40 17.88 -3.47
C LYS A 257 -9.18 16.77 -2.43
N TRP A 258 -9.43 15.52 -2.79
CA TRP A 258 -9.27 14.38 -1.87
C TRP A 258 -7.83 14.12 -1.50
N LYS A 259 -6.90 14.29 -2.45
CA LYS A 259 -5.47 14.25 -2.15
C LYS A 259 -5.12 15.30 -1.09
N LYS A 260 -5.52 16.56 -1.31
CA LYS A 260 -5.26 17.65 -0.35
C LYS A 260 -5.82 17.33 1.04
N LEU A 261 -7.06 16.84 1.14
CA LEU A 261 -7.65 16.43 2.42
C LEU A 261 -6.83 15.35 3.14
N ARG A 262 -6.44 14.30 2.42
CA ARG A 262 -5.66 13.18 2.99
C ARG A 262 -4.27 13.62 3.42
N GLU A 263 -3.62 14.48 2.65
CA GLU A 263 -2.30 15.02 2.97
C GLU A 263 -2.33 15.96 4.17
N GLU A 264 -3.35 16.82 4.28
CA GLU A 264 -3.51 17.67 5.45
C GLU A 264 -3.76 16.87 6.73
N ILE A 265 -4.57 15.81 6.67
CA ILE A 265 -4.77 14.90 7.80
C ILE A 265 -3.45 14.18 8.13
N GLY A 266 -2.69 13.73 7.13
CA GLY A 266 -1.46 12.96 7.34
C GLY A 266 -0.19 13.77 7.60
N LYS A 267 -0.21 15.11 7.49
CA LYS A 267 1.00 15.96 7.39
C LYS A 267 2.02 15.79 8.53
N ASN A 268 1.54 15.55 9.76
CA ASN A 268 2.40 15.42 10.93
C ASN A 268 2.68 13.95 11.32
N GLY A 269 2.22 13.00 10.50
CA GLY A 269 2.21 11.59 10.84
C GLY A 269 2.71 10.69 9.72
N PHE A 270 2.02 9.60 9.45
CA PHE A 270 2.41 8.61 8.45
C PHE A 270 1.22 8.15 7.61
N LEU A 271 1.42 8.01 6.31
CA LEU A 271 0.39 7.61 5.36
C LEU A 271 0.72 6.27 4.71
N PHE A 272 -0.26 5.37 4.69
CA PHE A 272 -0.26 4.19 3.84
C PHE A 272 -1.35 4.32 2.77
N GLU A 273 -0.99 4.05 1.51
CA GLU A 273 -1.92 4.12 0.38
C GLU A 273 -1.96 2.82 -0.41
N TYR A 274 -3.16 2.36 -0.73
CA TYR A 274 -3.40 1.09 -1.42
C TYR A 274 -4.26 1.34 -2.64
N SER A 275 -3.78 0.99 -3.84
CA SER A 275 -4.59 1.13 -5.05
C SER A 275 -4.16 0.16 -6.15
N ALA A 276 -5.13 -0.24 -6.97
CA ALA A 276 -4.86 -0.97 -8.21
C ALA A 276 -4.60 -0.04 -9.41
N THR A 277 -4.94 1.24 -9.32
CA THR A 277 -5.10 2.14 -10.48
C THR A 277 -4.09 3.29 -10.55
N PHE A 278 -3.03 3.29 -9.75
CA PHE A 278 -1.96 4.31 -9.80
C PHE A 278 -1.51 4.66 -11.22
N GLY A 279 -1.20 3.64 -12.04
CA GLY A 279 -0.73 3.86 -13.42
C GLY A 279 -1.72 4.57 -14.35
N GLN A 280 -3.02 4.44 -14.12
CA GLN A 280 -4.05 5.15 -14.91
C GLN A 280 -4.18 6.61 -14.48
N VAL A 281 -3.99 6.86 -13.19
CA VAL A 281 -4.36 8.11 -12.55
C VAL A 281 -3.23 9.12 -12.57
N ILE A 282 -2.01 8.68 -12.28
CA ILE A 282 -0.82 9.54 -12.26
C ILE A 282 -0.56 10.16 -13.65
N GLY A 283 -0.89 9.43 -14.71
CA GLY A 283 -0.91 9.94 -16.09
C GLY A 283 0.40 10.62 -16.49
N LYS A 284 0.34 11.92 -16.79
CA LYS A 284 1.51 12.77 -17.11
C LYS A 284 1.75 13.89 -16.08
N ASN A 285 1.08 13.87 -14.93
CA ASN A 285 1.27 14.89 -13.91
C ASN A 285 2.65 14.72 -13.27
N LYS A 286 3.56 15.68 -13.50
CA LYS A 286 4.95 15.59 -13.03
C LYS A 286 5.05 15.48 -11.50
N ASP A 287 4.22 16.21 -10.77
CA ASP A 287 4.26 16.24 -9.32
C ASP A 287 3.84 14.88 -8.73
N LEU A 288 2.75 14.30 -9.26
CA LEU A 288 2.31 12.95 -8.86
C LEU A 288 3.31 11.87 -9.28
N LEU A 289 3.92 12.01 -10.46
CA LEU A 289 4.95 11.08 -10.93
C LEU A 289 6.14 11.05 -9.96
N GLU A 290 6.56 12.21 -9.48
CA GLU A 290 7.70 12.34 -8.57
C GLU A 290 7.37 11.85 -7.16
N GLU A 291 6.21 12.24 -6.63
CA GLU A 291 5.74 11.78 -5.33
C GLU A 291 5.63 10.25 -5.27
N TYR A 292 4.93 9.64 -6.22
CA TYR A 292 4.73 8.19 -6.22
C TYR A 292 5.97 7.40 -6.68
N ALA A 293 6.90 8.04 -7.40
CA ALA A 293 8.22 7.45 -7.64
C ALA A 293 8.99 7.22 -6.32
N LYS A 294 8.81 8.12 -5.35
CA LYS A 294 9.43 8.04 -4.02
C LYS A 294 8.59 7.28 -2.99
N ALA A 295 7.27 7.14 -3.19
CA ALA A 295 6.38 6.50 -2.22
C ALA A 295 5.98 5.04 -2.54
N ILE A 296 5.91 4.62 -3.81
CA ILE A 296 5.52 3.25 -4.16
C ILE A 296 6.67 2.30 -3.84
N ILE A 297 6.46 1.48 -2.80
CA ILE A 297 7.44 0.49 -2.35
C ILE A 297 7.26 -0.85 -3.06
N PHE A 298 6.02 -1.21 -3.41
CA PHE A 298 5.71 -2.48 -4.04
C PHE A 298 4.74 -2.33 -5.22
N ASP A 299 5.16 -2.82 -6.38
CA ASP A 299 4.33 -2.93 -7.60
C ASP A 299 4.05 -4.40 -7.89
N TYR A 300 2.79 -4.79 -7.68
CA TYR A 300 2.18 -6.02 -8.14
C TYR A 300 0.88 -5.70 -8.88
N SER A 301 1.01 -4.84 -9.90
CA SER A 301 -0.06 -4.42 -10.80
C SER A 301 -0.73 -5.59 -11.54
N TYR A 302 -1.84 -5.31 -12.24
CA TYR A 302 -2.63 -6.32 -12.95
C TYR A 302 -1.81 -7.15 -13.94
N LYS A 303 -0.73 -6.59 -14.52
CA LYS A 303 0.21 -7.33 -15.38
C LYS A 303 0.73 -8.59 -14.66
N TYR A 304 1.24 -8.44 -13.44
CA TYR A 304 1.81 -9.56 -12.68
C TYR A 304 0.73 -10.49 -12.17
N PHE A 305 -0.36 -9.95 -11.64
CA PHE A 305 -1.51 -10.73 -11.18
C PHE A 305 -2.04 -11.68 -12.28
N TYR A 306 -2.25 -11.15 -13.48
CA TYR A 306 -2.67 -11.95 -14.63
C TYR A 306 -1.62 -12.95 -15.09
N THR A 307 -0.35 -12.56 -15.14
CA THR A 307 0.75 -13.46 -15.57
C THR A 307 0.97 -14.61 -14.59
N ASP A 308 0.62 -14.43 -13.32
CA ASP A 308 0.60 -15.49 -12.30
C ASP A 308 -0.62 -16.41 -12.38
N GLY A 309 -1.49 -16.21 -13.36
CA GLY A 309 -2.72 -16.99 -13.53
C GLY A 309 -3.86 -16.54 -12.61
N TYR A 310 -3.75 -15.38 -11.97
CA TYR A 310 -4.84 -14.79 -11.21
C TYR A 310 -5.65 -13.81 -12.07
N GLY A 311 -6.98 -13.82 -11.91
CA GLY A 311 -7.87 -12.98 -12.71
C GLY A 311 -8.73 -13.83 -13.66
N LYS A 312 -9.56 -13.17 -14.46
CA LYS A 312 -10.43 -13.84 -15.45
C LYS A 312 -9.85 -13.64 -16.84
N ASP A 313 -9.84 -14.70 -17.65
CA ASP A 313 -9.61 -14.58 -19.09
C ASP A 313 -10.75 -13.77 -19.70
N PHE A 314 -10.44 -12.59 -20.23
CA PHE A 314 -11.37 -11.83 -21.05
C PHE A 314 -10.92 -11.94 -22.50
N TYR A 315 -11.68 -12.68 -23.31
CA TYR A 315 -11.57 -12.62 -24.75
C TYR A 315 -12.21 -11.33 -25.23
N VAL A 316 -11.41 -10.30 -25.46
CA VAL A 316 -11.85 -9.15 -26.24
C VAL A 316 -11.90 -9.60 -27.70
N TYR A 317 -13.07 -10.00 -28.17
CA TYR A 317 -13.29 -10.15 -29.61
C TYR A 317 -13.13 -8.77 -30.25
N ASN A 318 -12.02 -8.56 -30.96
CA ASN A 318 -11.90 -7.47 -31.92
C ASN A 318 -12.84 -7.80 -33.10
N ILE A 319 -14.13 -7.55 -32.90
CA ILE A 319 -15.10 -7.56 -33.98
C ILE A 319 -14.81 -6.29 -34.78
N ARG A 320 -14.47 -6.46 -36.07
CA ARG A 320 -14.27 -5.35 -37.00
C ARG A 320 -15.54 -4.48 -37.04
N GLU A 321 -15.39 -3.16 -37.10
CA GLU A 321 -16.49 -2.19 -37.08
C GLU A 321 -17.52 -2.34 -38.22
N ASP A 322 -17.16 -3.07 -39.28
CA ASP A 322 -18.00 -3.41 -40.43
C ASP A 322 -19.00 -4.54 -40.14
N ALA A 323 -18.88 -5.21 -38.99
CA ALA A 323 -19.77 -6.30 -38.59
C ALA A 323 -20.94 -5.86 -37.67
N TYR A 324 -21.02 -4.58 -37.29
CA TYR A 324 -22.15 -4.07 -36.52
C TYR A 324 -23.27 -3.58 -37.43
N THR A 325 -24.50 -4.03 -37.20
CA THR A 325 -25.69 -3.37 -37.77
C THR A 325 -25.89 -2.01 -37.09
N GLU A 326 -26.53 -1.05 -37.76
CA GLU A 326 -26.81 0.30 -37.20
C GLU A 326 -27.43 0.22 -35.79
N THR A 327 -28.31 -0.75 -35.56
CA THR A 327 -28.99 -0.97 -34.28
C THR A 327 -28.05 -1.42 -33.14
N GLN A 328 -26.91 -2.04 -33.45
CA GLN A 328 -25.94 -2.50 -32.44
C GLN A 328 -24.95 -1.39 -32.04
N ARG A 329 -24.81 -0.34 -32.87
CA ARG A 329 -23.93 0.81 -32.56
C ARG A 329 -24.51 1.71 -31.46
N ASP A 330 -25.83 1.85 -31.41
CA ASP A 330 -26.51 2.69 -30.40
C ASP A 330 -26.54 2.08 -28.99
N LEU A 331 -26.21 0.78 -28.84
CA LEU A 331 -26.18 0.08 -27.55
C LEU A 331 -24.79 0.04 -26.88
N LEU A 332 -23.74 0.42 -27.61
CA LEU A 332 -22.34 0.25 -27.20
C LEU A 332 -21.58 1.57 -27.01
N LEU A 333 -22.24 2.71 -27.25
CA LEU A 333 -21.79 4.07 -26.90
C LEU A 333 -22.59 4.56 -25.68
#